data_AF-A0A970YHA2-F1
#
_entry.id   AF-A0A970YHA2-F1
#
_cell.length_a   1.000
_cell.length_b   1.000
_cell.length_c   1.000
_cell.angle_alpha   90.00
_cell.angle_beta   90.00
_cell.angle_gamma   90.00
#
_symmetry.space_group_name_H-M   'P 1'
#
loop_
_entity.id
_entity.type
_entity.pdbx_description
1 polymer ?
#
loop_
_entity_poly.entity_id
_entity_poly.type
_entity_poly.pdbx_seq_one_letter_code
_entity_poly.pdbx_strand_id
1 'polypeptide(L)'
;SPYTDKKTASTYSLPLTGSAGGEFDGLPELGTPMLKFSESEETIKQLLGGQKGIFVLIASGGDFTQDGHFATPAQLAFLFDGERFIGRLPEISISSHLYDMFGKDFRGVSSNDFLGLENAKLTVMNMKVEKL
;
A
#
# COMPACT_ATOMS: atom_id res chain seq x y z
N SER A 1 -14.82 0.90 12.47
CA SER A 1 -14.66 0.09 13.71
C SER A 1 -13.28 -0.55 13.67
N PRO A 2 -12.53 -0.61 14.78
CA PRO A 2 -11.30 -1.40 14.83
C PRO A 2 -11.59 -2.89 14.57
N TYR A 3 -10.57 -3.63 14.14
CA TYR A 3 -10.64 -5.09 14.04
C TYR A 3 -10.66 -5.73 15.42
N THR A 4 -11.32 -6.88 15.52
CA THR A 4 -11.52 -7.62 16.77
C THR A 4 -11.38 -9.12 16.53
N ASP A 5 -10.76 -9.77 17.52
CA ASP A 5 -10.87 -11.19 17.79
C ASP A 5 -11.80 -11.40 19.00
N LYS A 6 -11.98 -12.64 19.46
CA LYS A 6 -12.85 -12.94 20.60
C LYS A 6 -12.42 -12.22 21.88
N LYS A 7 -11.11 -12.10 22.10
CA LYS A 7 -10.55 -11.47 23.31
C LYS A 7 -10.79 -9.97 23.31
N THR A 8 -10.48 -9.30 22.21
CA THR A 8 -10.60 -7.85 22.02
C THR A 8 -12.07 -7.42 22.02
N ALA A 9 -12.94 -8.17 21.33
CA ALA A 9 -14.38 -7.94 21.33
C ALA A 9 -14.96 -7.99 22.76
N SER A 10 -14.59 -9.00 23.55
CA SER A 10 -15.03 -9.12 24.95
C SER A 10 -14.48 -8.00 25.83
N THR A 11 -13.18 -7.70 25.71
CA THR A 11 -12.48 -6.71 26.54
C THR A 11 -13.05 -5.29 26.36
N TYR A 12 -13.34 -4.92 25.11
CA TYR A 12 -13.78 -3.57 24.76
C TYR A 12 -15.28 -3.46 24.45
N SER A 13 -16.04 -4.55 24.64
CA SER A 13 -17.48 -4.61 24.30
C SER A 13 -17.79 -4.19 22.86
N LEU A 14 -17.02 -4.73 21.91
CA LEU A 14 -17.13 -4.44 20.48
C LEU A 14 -17.70 -5.64 19.70
N PRO A 15 -18.38 -5.42 18.55
CA PRO A 15 -18.81 -6.52 17.68
C PRO A 15 -17.63 -7.31 17.11
N LEU A 16 -17.81 -8.63 16.93
CA LEU A 16 -16.83 -9.48 16.26
C LEU A 16 -16.68 -9.10 14.78
N THR A 17 -15.43 -8.97 14.31
CA THR A 17 -15.13 -8.61 12.91
C THR A 17 -14.55 -9.77 12.10
N GLY A 18 -14.36 -10.94 12.71
CA GLY A 18 -13.78 -12.11 12.03
C GLY A 18 -12.29 -11.94 11.70
N SER A 19 -11.57 -11.08 12.44
CA SER A 19 -10.18 -10.73 12.15
C SER A 19 -9.17 -11.53 12.97
N ALA A 20 -9.56 -12.69 13.51
CA ALA A 20 -8.62 -13.57 14.20
C ALA A 20 -7.86 -14.42 13.17
N GLY A 21 -6.55 -14.55 13.33
CA GLY A 21 -5.68 -15.37 12.49
C GLY A 21 -4.54 -15.98 13.30
N GLY A 22 -3.70 -16.79 12.66
CA GLY A 22 -2.55 -17.40 13.32
C GLY A 22 -1.98 -18.56 12.49
N GLU A 23 -0.75 -18.94 12.82
CA GLU A 23 -0.13 -20.14 12.28
C GLU A 23 -0.81 -21.41 12.82
N PHE A 24 -0.59 -22.54 12.15
CA PHE A 24 -1.24 -23.81 12.52
C PHE A 24 -0.91 -24.25 13.96
N ASP A 25 0.33 -24.00 14.40
CA ASP A 25 0.86 -24.30 15.73
C ASP A 25 0.94 -23.06 16.64
N GLY A 26 0.38 -21.94 16.22
CA GLY A 26 0.32 -20.69 16.97
C GLY A 26 -0.96 -20.52 17.79
N LEU A 27 -0.92 -19.60 18.77
CA LEU A 27 -2.14 -19.11 19.39
C LEU A 27 -2.88 -18.19 18.38
N PRO A 28 -4.23 -18.19 18.36
CA PRO A 28 -4.96 -17.20 17.58
C PRO A 28 -4.70 -15.79 18.10
N GLU A 29 -4.40 -14.87 17.18
CA GLU A 29 -4.12 -13.47 17.46
C GLU A 29 -5.00 -12.56 16.61
N LEU A 30 -5.10 -11.29 17.02
CA LEU A 30 -5.75 -10.26 16.22
C LEU A 30 -4.93 -10.01 14.96
N GLY A 31 -5.47 -10.39 13.82
CA GLY A 31 -4.91 -10.14 12.51
C GLY A 31 -5.62 -9.03 11.75
N THR A 32 -5.16 -8.81 10.53
CA THR A 32 -5.83 -7.96 9.55
C THR A 32 -6.34 -8.85 8.40
N PRO A 33 -7.58 -8.65 7.93
CA PRO A 33 -8.05 -9.35 6.73
C PRO A 33 -7.26 -8.88 5.51
N MET A 34 -7.41 -9.58 4.37
CA MET A 34 -6.89 -9.06 3.11
C MET A 34 -7.59 -7.75 2.74
N LEU A 35 -6.82 -6.66 2.70
CA LEU A 35 -7.31 -5.33 2.37
C LEU A 35 -6.93 -4.96 0.95
N LYS A 36 -7.86 -4.31 0.24
CA LYS A 36 -7.66 -3.72 -1.06
C LYS A 36 -8.31 -2.34 -1.07
N PHE A 37 -7.61 -1.33 -1.60
CA PHE A 37 -8.23 -0.04 -1.85
C PHE A 37 -9.29 -0.15 -2.94
N SER A 38 -10.38 0.58 -2.79
CA SER A 38 -11.39 0.69 -3.85
C SER A 38 -10.76 1.34 -5.09
N GLU A 39 -11.09 0.77 -6.24
CA GLU A 39 -10.66 1.27 -7.54
C GLU A 39 -11.33 2.62 -7.83
N SER A 40 -10.60 3.51 -8.50
CA SER A 40 -11.19 4.73 -9.07
C SER A 40 -11.72 4.44 -10.49
N GLU A 41 -12.36 5.42 -11.11
CA GLU A 41 -12.77 5.35 -12.52
C GLU A 41 -11.59 5.65 -13.48
N GLU A 42 -10.49 6.19 -12.96
CA GLU A 42 -9.37 6.69 -13.75
C GLU A 42 -8.35 5.59 -14.06
N THR A 43 -7.84 5.60 -15.29
CA THR A 43 -6.70 4.77 -15.68
C THR A 43 -5.42 5.24 -15.02
N ILE A 44 -4.39 4.39 -14.99
CA ILE A 44 -3.07 4.78 -14.46
C ILE A 44 -2.48 6.02 -15.14
N LYS A 45 -2.69 6.18 -16.45
CA LYS A 45 -2.20 7.33 -17.22
C LYS A 45 -2.90 8.63 -16.80
N GLN A 46 -4.20 8.57 -16.55
CA GLN A 46 -5.00 9.69 -16.05
C GLN A 46 -4.57 10.05 -14.63
N LEU A 47 -4.44 9.04 -13.75
CA LEU A 47 -3.99 9.25 -12.37
C LEU A 47 -2.61 9.90 -12.30
N LEU A 48 -1.68 9.60 -13.22
CA LEU A 48 -0.37 10.25 -13.30
C LEU A 48 -0.44 11.69 -13.86
N GLY A 49 -1.49 12.05 -14.60
CA GLY A 49 -1.67 13.41 -15.12
C GLY A 49 -0.55 13.87 -16.06
N GLY A 50 0.00 12.95 -16.87
CA GLY A 50 1.10 13.23 -17.79
C GLY A 50 2.49 13.31 -17.15
N GLN A 51 2.59 13.12 -15.83
CA GLN A 51 3.87 12.99 -15.13
C GLN A 51 4.40 11.56 -15.24
N LYS A 52 5.73 11.41 -15.12
CA LYS A 52 6.31 10.09 -14.88
C LYS A 52 6.16 9.73 -13.41
N GLY A 53 5.90 8.46 -13.11
CA GLY A 53 5.90 7.89 -11.78
C GLY A 53 7.08 6.97 -11.53
N ILE A 54 7.24 6.56 -10.28
CA ILE A 54 8.12 5.46 -9.90
C ILE A 54 7.25 4.23 -9.67
N PHE A 55 7.43 3.21 -10.49
CA PHE A 55 6.79 1.91 -10.29
C PHE A 55 7.64 1.09 -9.33
N VAL A 56 7.09 0.77 -8.16
CA VAL A 56 7.75 -0.04 -7.13
C VAL A 56 7.28 -1.49 -7.30
N LEU A 57 8.21 -2.39 -7.66
CA LEU A 57 7.93 -3.82 -7.80
C LEU A 57 8.27 -4.59 -6.53
N ILE A 58 9.37 -4.22 -5.86
CA ILE A 58 9.79 -4.82 -4.60
C ILE A 58 10.18 -3.70 -3.64
N ALA A 59 9.46 -3.65 -2.52
CA ALA A 59 9.79 -2.85 -1.34
C ALA A 59 9.56 -3.71 -0.10
N SER A 60 10.56 -3.80 0.79
CA SER A 60 10.53 -4.68 1.96
C SER A 60 11.47 -4.19 3.03
N GLY A 61 11.19 -4.50 4.30
CA GLY A 61 12.00 -4.08 5.46
C GLY A 61 11.66 -2.69 6.00
N GLY A 62 10.52 -2.13 5.59
CA GLY A 62 9.97 -0.90 6.14
C GLY A 62 8.92 -1.14 7.22
N ASP A 63 8.59 -0.08 7.96
CA ASP A 63 7.57 -0.10 9.01
C ASP A 63 6.96 1.30 9.23
N PHE A 64 5.95 1.36 10.09
CA PHE A 64 5.36 2.57 10.64
C PHE A 64 5.85 2.81 12.07
N THR A 65 6.15 4.05 12.41
CA THR A 65 6.32 4.48 13.80
C THR A 65 4.96 4.71 14.47
N GLN A 66 4.93 4.75 15.80
CA GLN A 66 3.68 4.97 16.57
C GLN A 66 3.02 6.33 16.28
N ASP A 67 3.81 7.35 15.95
CA ASP A 67 3.35 8.67 15.54
C ASP A 67 2.95 8.74 14.05
N GLY A 68 3.12 7.65 13.29
CA GLY A 68 2.56 7.50 11.95
C GLY A 68 3.54 7.78 10.80
N HIS A 69 4.85 7.89 11.06
CA HIS A 69 5.84 7.97 9.99
C HIS A 69 6.07 6.60 9.36
N PHE A 70 6.04 6.56 8.04
CA PHE A 70 6.32 5.37 7.25
C PHE A 70 7.63 5.53 6.49
N ALA A 71 8.45 4.48 6.46
CA ALA A 71 9.58 4.39 5.55
C ALA A 71 9.82 2.94 5.13
N THR A 72 10.17 2.74 3.87
CA THR A 72 10.57 1.42 3.33
C THR A 72 11.62 1.58 2.22
N PRO A 73 12.64 0.71 2.16
CA PRO A 73 13.52 0.67 1.00
C PRO A 73 12.84 -0.05 -0.16
N ALA A 74 12.93 0.52 -1.35
CA ALA A 74 12.49 -0.09 -2.60
C ALA A 74 13.70 -0.69 -3.33
N GLN A 75 13.84 -2.02 -3.23
CA GLN A 75 14.92 -2.80 -3.83
C GLN A 75 14.82 -2.89 -5.35
N LEU A 76 13.60 -2.84 -5.89
CA LEU A 76 13.35 -2.90 -7.32
C LEU A 76 12.26 -1.90 -7.72
N ALA A 77 12.71 -0.83 -8.37
CA ALA A 77 11.85 0.23 -8.89
C ALA A 77 12.23 0.64 -10.32
N PHE A 78 11.25 1.17 -11.05
CA PHE A 78 11.40 1.62 -12.44
C PHE A 78 10.82 3.01 -12.62
N LEU A 79 11.45 3.81 -13.48
CA LEU A 79 10.81 5.00 -14.02
C LEU A 79 9.70 4.55 -14.97
N PHE A 80 8.50 5.08 -14.80
CA PHE A 80 7.28 4.63 -15.46
C PHE A 80 6.50 5.81 -16.01
N ASP A 81 6.02 5.75 -17.25
CA ASP A 81 5.30 6.86 -17.90
C ASP A 81 3.76 6.67 -17.93
N GLY A 82 3.25 5.61 -17.31
CA GLY A 82 1.83 5.25 -17.37
C GLY A 82 1.51 4.20 -18.45
N GLU A 83 2.43 3.92 -19.36
CA GLU A 83 2.23 2.97 -20.48
C GLU A 83 3.36 1.94 -20.58
N ARG A 84 4.56 2.26 -20.11
CA ARG A 84 5.71 1.37 -20.14
C ARG A 84 6.77 1.73 -19.09
N PHE A 85 7.60 0.75 -18.78
CA PHE A 85 8.82 1.00 -18.01
C PHE A 85 9.87 1.69 -18.90
N ILE A 86 10.34 2.85 -18.46
CA ILE A 86 11.38 3.64 -19.14
C ILE A 86 12.77 3.09 -18.80
N GLY A 87 12.99 2.70 -17.55
CA GLY A 87 14.26 2.17 -17.10
C GLY A 87 14.27 1.85 -15.62
N ARG A 88 15.20 0.98 -15.20
CA ARG A 88 15.40 0.63 -13.79
C ARG A 88 16.04 1.80 -13.04
N LEU A 89 15.56 2.06 -11.83
CA LEU A 89 16.15 3.04 -10.91
C LEU A 89 17.17 2.37 -9.97
N PRO A 90 18.11 3.13 -9.38
CA PRO A 90 18.88 2.63 -8.24
C PRO A 90 17.95 2.31 -7.07
N GLU A 91 18.50 1.68 -6.04
CA GLU A 91 17.79 1.52 -4.77
C GLU A 91 17.43 2.90 -4.20
N ILE A 92 16.21 3.02 -3.69
CA ILE A 92 15.66 4.26 -3.15
C ILE A 92 14.93 3.99 -1.84
N SER A 93 14.90 4.98 -0.97
CA SER A 93 14.04 5.00 0.21
C SER A 93 12.78 5.77 -0.12
N ILE A 94 11.62 5.22 0.25
CA ILE A 94 10.31 5.86 0.09
C ILE A 94 9.74 6.08 1.49
N SER A 95 9.28 7.30 1.77
CA SER A 95 8.72 7.67 3.07
C SER A 95 7.55 8.64 2.96
N SER A 96 6.69 8.64 3.98
CA SER A 96 5.58 9.59 4.15
C SER A 96 5.07 9.58 5.59
N HIS A 97 3.98 10.30 5.85
CA HIS A 97 3.20 10.22 7.06
C HIS A 97 1.85 9.56 6.77
N LEU A 98 1.32 8.74 7.68
CA LEU A 98 0.10 7.94 7.51
C LEU A 98 -1.10 8.75 7.04
N TYR A 99 -1.34 9.92 7.63
CA TYR A 99 -2.44 10.80 7.24
C TYR A 99 -2.22 11.50 5.89
N ASP A 100 -0.98 11.71 5.49
CA ASP A 100 -0.65 12.34 4.22
C ASP A 100 -0.82 11.33 3.08
N MET A 101 -0.20 10.14 3.22
CA MET A 101 -0.22 9.09 2.20
C MET A 101 -1.64 8.59 1.85
N PHE A 102 -2.54 8.53 2.83
CA PHE A 102 -3.93 8.13 2.64
C PHE A 102 -4.90 9.32 2.60
N GLY A 103 -4.39 10.54 2.67
CA GLY A 103 -5.14 11.78 2.61
C GLY A 103 -4.77 12.56 1.34
N LYS A 104 -4.08 13.69 1.52
CA LYS A 104 -3.78 14.63 0.42
C LYS A 104 -2.90 14.04 -0.68
N ASP A 105 -2.08 13.04 -0.36
CA ASP A 105 -1.13 12.45 -1.29
C ASP A 105 -1.66 11.19 -1.99
N PHE A 106 -2.83 10.69 -1.57
CA PHE A 106 -3.51 9.58 -2.26
C PHE A 106 -4.17 10.10 -3.54
N ARG A 107 -3.66 9.68 -4.70
CA ARG A 107 -4.22 10.07 -6.00
C ARG A 107 -5.32 9.13 -6.47
N GLY A 108 -5.26 7.85 -6.09
CA GLY A 108 -6.26 6.86 -6.45
C GLY A 108 -5.68 5.49 -6.78
N VAL A 109 -6.57 4.58 -7.18
CA VAL A 109 -6.23 3.23 -7.66
C VAL A 109 -6.73 3.10 -9.09
N SER A 110 -5.89 2.61 -9.99
CA SER A 110 -6.22 2.55 -11.42
C SER A 110 -7.41 1.63 -11.69
N SER A 111 -8.26 2.00 -12.65
CA SER A 111 -9.35 1.15 -13.15
C SER A 111 -8.85 0.04 -14.07
N ASN A 112 -7.72 0.24 -14.75
CA ASN A 112 -7.13 -0.71 -15.68
C ASN A 112 -6.02 -1.56 -15.03
N ASP A 113 -5.88 -2.81 -15.50
CA ASP A 113 -4.78 -3.70 -15.14
C ASP A 113 -3.59 -3.44 -16.08
N PHE A 114 -2.59 -2.72 -15.57
CA PHE A 114 -1.41 -2.38 -16.39
C PHE A 114 -0.62 -3.63 -16.81
N LEU A 115 -0.47 -4.60 -15.90
CA LEU A 115 0.32 -5.82 -16.14
C LEU A 115 -0.44 -6.88 -16.95
N GLY A 116 -1.69 -6.61 -17.36
CA GLY A 116 -2.55 -7.60 -18.01
C GLY A 116 -2.89 -8.82 -17.14
N LEU A 117 -2.57 -8.75 -15.85
CA LEU A 117 -2.92 -9.74 -14.84
C LEU A 117 -4.19 -9.28 -14.12
N GLU A 118 -5.12 -10.21 -13.90
CA GLU A 118 -6.35 -9.91 -13.16
C GLU A 118 -6.02 -9.39 -11.75
N ASN A 119 -6.71 -8.33 -11.32
CA ASN A 119 -6.50 -7.66 -10.03
C ASN A 119 -5.13 -6.98 -9.84
N ALA A 120 -4.39 -6.69 -10.91
CA ALA A 120 -3.13 -5.95 -10.87
C ALA A 120 -3.34 -4.43 -11.00
N LYS A 121 -4.29 -3.89 -10.23
CA LYS A 121 -4.56 -2.45 -10.16
C LYS A 121 -3.43 -1.73 -9.44
N LEU A 122 -3.09 -0.54 -9.91
CA LEU A 122 -1.97 0.24 -9.40
C LEU A 122 -2.48 1.36 -8.50
N THR A 123 -1.94 1.42 -7.29
CA THR A 123 -2.20 2.53 -6.37
C THR A 123 -1.18 3.63 -6.61
N VAL A 124 -1.65 4.88 -6.71
CA VAL A 124 -0.81 6.05 -6.95
C VAL A 124 -0.83 6.95 -5.72
N MET A 125 0.35 7.20 -5.16
CA MET A 125 0.54 8.11 -4.04
C MET A 125 1.74 9.02 -4.30
N ASN A 126 1.67 10.26 -3.84
CA ASN A 126 2.83 11.13 -3.76
C ASN A 126 3.61 10.79 -2.48
N MET A 127 4.88 10.44 -2.62
CA MET A 127 5.74 10.02 -1.51
C MET A 127 7.07 10.75 -1.57
N LYS A 128 7.74 10.91 -0.44
CA LYS A 128 9.11 11.41 -0.41
C LYS A 128 10.04 10.30 -0.90
N VAL A 129 10.94 10.64 -1.81
CA VAL A 129 11.90 9.70 -2.40
C VAL A 129 13.31 10.21 -2.16
N GLU A 130 14.16 9.34 -1.62
CA GLU A 130 15.58 9.61 -1.39
C GLU A 130 16.42 8.49 -1.97
N LYS A 131 17.61 8.83 -2.45
CA LYS A 131 18.58 7.82 -2.90
C LYS A 131 19.20 7.17 -1.66
N LEU A 132 19.30 5.83 -1.68
CA LEU A 132 20.04 5.07 -0.68
C LEU A 132 21.56 5.10 -0.92
#